data_AF-A0A2V9ZHR1-F1
#
_entry.id   AF-A0A2V9ZHR1-F1
#
_cell.length_a   1.000
_cell.length_b   1.000
_cell.length_c   1.000
_cell.angle_alpha   90.00
_cell.angle_beta   90.00
_cell.angle_gamma   90.00
#
_symmetry.space_group_name_H-M   'P 1'
#
loop_
_entity.id
_entity.type
_entity.pdbx_description
1 polymer ?
#
loop_
_entity_poly.entity_id
_entity_poly.type
_entity_poly.pdbx_seq_one_letter_code
_entity_poly.pdbx_strand_id
1 'polypeptide(L)'
;MISSTVSAAEKVSTPAPNPVSRPKSFDLGAMDKTVDPCEDFYQYSCGAWRRDNPIPPDQARWGRFNELAEYNRQLLHEILEKASANDPKRDPVTQKVGDFYASCMDEKTVNSLGS
;
A
#
# COMPACT_ATOMS: atom_id res chain seq x y z
N MET A 1 -38.14 3.49 31.36
CA MET A 1 -37.94 2.54 30.25
C MET A 1 -36.86 3.10 29.35
N ILE A 2 -35.89 2.25 29.05
CA ILE A 2 -34.56 2.55 28.48
C ILE A 2 -34.69 2.58 26.95
N SER A 3 -34.04 3.52 26.25
CA SER A 3 -33.31 3.18 25.03
C SER A 3 -32.43 4.35 24.56
N SER A 4 -31.17 4.37 24.98
CA SER A 4 -30.10 5.06 24.27
C SER A 4 -29.31 4.00 23.54
N THR A 5 -29.45 3.94 22.22
CA THR A 5 -28.62 3.07 21.37
C THR A 5 -27.26 3.71 21.18
N VAL A 6 -26.26 3.21 21.90
CA VAL A 6 -24.85 3.44 21.56
C VAL A 6 -24.56 2.64 20.30
N SER A 7 -24.26 3.33 19.20
CA SER A 7 -23.75 2.70 17.98
C SER A 7 -22.37 2.13 18.28
N ALA A 8 -22.20 0.83 18.08
CA ALA A 8 -20.90 0.18 18.18
C ALA A 8 -19.98 0.78 17.10
N ALA A 9 -18.78 1.20 17.50
CA ALA A 9 -17.71 1.48 16.55
C ALA A 9 -17.40 0.17 15.81
N GLU A 10 -17.69 0.12 14.51
CA GLU A 10 -17.22 -0.97 13.66
C GLU A 10 -15.70 -1.02 13.77
N LYS A 11 -15.18 -2.15 14.28
CA LYS A 11 -13.77 -2.47 14.13
C LYS A 11 -13.50 -2.53 12.63
N VAL A 12 -12.81 -1.53 12.10
CA VAL A 12 -12.17 -1.63 10.80
C VAL A 12 -11.17 -2.78 10.92
N SER A 13 -11.60 -3.96 10.49
CA SER A 13 -10.76 -5.13 10.34
C SER A 13 -9.80 -4.80 9.22
N THR A 14 -8.61 -4.31 9.54
CA THR A 14 -7.51 -4.21 8.59
C THR A 14 -7.30 -5.61 8.01
N PRO A 15 -7.59 -5.84 6.71
CA PRO A 15 -7.34 -7.14 6.12
C PRO A 15 -5.84 -7.44 6.28
N ALA A 16 -5.50 -8.67 6.65
CA ALA A 16 -4.11 -9.11 6.58
C ALA A 16 -3.56 -8.80 5.18
N PRO A 17 -2.34 -8.26 5.06
CA PRO A 17 -1.82 -7.89 3.75
C PRO A 17 -1.81 -9.13 2.87
N ASN A 18 -2.56 -9.06 1.76
CA ASN A 18 -2.43 -10.06 0.70
C ASN A 18 -0.95 -10.12 0.30
N PRO A 19 -0.39 -11.31 0.05
CA PRO A 19 1.00 -11.44 -0.32
C PRO A 19 1.31 -10.53 -1.49
N VAL A 20 2.26 -9.64 -1.25
CA VAL A 20 2.64 -8.55 -2.13
C VAL A 20 3.32 -9.13 -3.35
N SER A 21 2.58 -9.31 -4.45
CA SER A 21 3.17 -9.87 -5.67
C SER A 21 4.10 -8.86 -6.32
N ARG A 22 5.34 -9.26 -6.58
CA ARG A 22 6.29 -8.43 -7.33
C ARG A 22 5.70 -8.05 -8.69
N PRO A 23 5.65 -6.75 -9.04
CA PRO A 23 5.27 -6.33 -10.37
C PRO A 23 6.18 -6.98 -11.41
N LYS A 24 5.60 -7.51 -12.48
CA LYS A 24 6.38 -8.09 -13.58
C LYS A 24 7.27 -7.01 -14.20
N SER A 25 8.52 -7.32 -14.57
CA SER A 25 9.37 -6.35 -15.26
C SER A 25 8.88 -6.10 -16.68
N PHE A 26 8.72 -7.16 -17.46
CA PHE A 26 8.15 -7.13 -18.81
C PHE A 26 6.97 -8.09 -18.88
N ASP A 27 5.83 -7.60 -19.36
CA ASP A 27 4.61 -8.39 -19.52
C ASP A 27 4.08 -8.24 -20.95
N LEU A 28 4.22 -9.28 -21.77
CA LEU A 28 3.68 -9.26 -23.13
C LEU A 28 2.14 -9.22 -23.16
N GLY A 29 1.47 -9.58 -22.06
CA GLY A 29 0.03 -9.45 -21.89
C GLY A 29 -0.44 -8.01 -21.63
N ALA A 30 0.47 -7.10 -21.28
CA ALA A 30 0.16 -5.68 -21.09
C ALA A 30 -0.05 -4.91 -22.41
N MET A 31 0.41 -5.51 -23.52
CA MET A 31 0.37 -4.92 -24.85
C MET A 31 -0.98 -5.14 -25.54
N ASP A 32 -1.47 -4.12 -26.25
CA ASP A 32 -2.61 -4.22 -27.15
C ASP A 32 -2.11 -4.43 -28.58
N LYS A 33 -1.92 -5.70 -28.96
CA LYS A 33 -1.38 -6.08 -30.27
C LYS A 33 -2.35 -5.87 -31.43
N THR A 34 -3.56 -5.35 -31.17
CA THR A 34 -4.52 -5.01 -32.22
C THR A 34 -4.27 -3.63 -32.82
N VAL A 35 -3.41 -2.81 -32.18
CA VAL A 35 -3.07 -1.46 -32.61
C VAL A 35 -1.77 -1.46 -33.39
N ASP A 36 -1.70 -0.67 -34.47
CA ASP A 36 -0.45 -0.45 -35.20
C ASP A 36 0.54 0.37 -34.34
N PRO A 37 1.72 -0.19 -33.98
CA PRO A 37 2.70 0.54 -33.18
C PRO A 37 3.25 1.80 -33.86
N CYS A 38 3.17 1.92 -35.19
CA CYS A 38 3.62 3.10 -35.92
C CYS A 38 2.64 4.29 -35.79
N GLU A 39 1.37 3.99 -35.49
CA GLU A 39 0.30 5.00 -35.37
C GLU A 39 0.09 5.43 -33.92
N ASP A 40 0.01 4.48 -32.98
CA ASP A 40 -0.09 4.77 -31.55
C ASP A 40 0.71 3.74 -30.72
N PHE A 41 1.99 4.05 -30.53
CA PHE A 41 2.89 3.20 -29.76
C PHE A 41 2.48 3.10 -28.28
N TYR A 42 1.82 4.12 -27.72
CA TYR A 42 1.41 4.10 -26.32
C TYR A 42 0.26 3.12 -26.12
N GLN A 43 -0.76 3.16 -26.98
CA GLN A 43 -1.85 2.19 -26.93
C GLN A 43 -1.35 0.78 -27.26
N TYR A 44 -0.49 0.60 -28.27
CA TYR A 44 0.10 -0.72 -28.57
C TYR A 44 0.86 -1.32 -27.38
N SER A 45 1.70 -0.53 -26.71
CA SER A 45 2.56 -1.03 -25.63
C SER A 45 1.84 -1.17 -24.28
N CYS A 46 0.87 -0.30 -23.98
CA CYS A 46 0.27 -0.17 -22.65
C CYS A 46 -1.24 -0.39 -22.60
N GLY A 47 -1.91 -0.53 -23.75
CA GLY A 47 -3.36 -0.46 -23.87
C GLY A 47 -4.09 -1.55 -23.09
N ALA A 48 -3.62 -2.79 -23.14
CA ALA A 48 -4.23 -3.88 -22.37
C ALA A 48 -4.03 -3.69 -20.87
N TRP A 49 -2.83 -3.30 -20.43
CA TRP A 49 -2.60 -3.01 -19.00
C TRP A 49 -3.49 -1.88 -18.50
N ARG A 50 -3.61 -0.78 -19.24
CA ARG A 50 -4.47 0.35 -18.83
C ARG A 50 -5.94 -0.04 -18.69
N ARG A 51 -6.44 -0.90 -19.58
CA ARG A 51 -7.83 -1.39 -19.52
C ARG A 51 -8.06 -2.24 -18.28
N ASP A 52 -7.10 -3.09 -17.94
CA ASP A 52 -7.24 -4.08 -16.87
C ASP A 52 -6.81 -3.54 -15.48
N ASN A 53 -6.25 -2.31 -15.42
CA ASN A 53 -5.74 -1.69 -14.20
C ASN A 53 -6.33 -0.27 -14.02
N PRO A 54 -7.61 -0.16 -13.58
CA PRO A 54 -8.21 1.13 -13.25
C PRO A 54 -7.49 1.80 -12.07
N ILE A 55 -7.61 3.11 -11.95
CA ILE A 55 -7.02 3.87 -10.84
C ILE A 55 -7.69 3.43 -9.53
N PRO A 56 -6.93 2.93 -8.54
CA PRO A 56 -7.49 2.60 -7.22
C PRO A 56 -8.10 3.84 -6.55
N PRO A 57 -9.15 3.68 -5.72
CA PRO A 57 -9.91 4.81 -5.16
C PRO A 57 -9.09 5.70 -4.21
N ASP A 58 -8.00 5.19 -3.65
CA ASP A 58 -7.06 5.89 -2.78
C ASP A 58 -5.92 6.59 -3.55
N GLN A 59 -5.90 6.48 -4.89
CA GLN A 59 -4.82 6.98 -5.73
C GLN A 59 -5.31 8.04 -6.71
N ALA A 60 -4.54 9.11 -6.87
CA ALA A 60 -4.82 10.13 -7.89
C ALA A 60 -4.40 9.70 -9.31
N ARG A 61 -3.49 8.71 -9.41
CA ARG A 61 -2.97 8.16 -10.66
C ARG A 61 -2.50 6.73 -10.45
N TRP A 62 -2.54 5.92 -11.51
CA TRP A 62 -2.06 4.54 -11.46
C TRP A 62 -1.24 4.17 -12.70
N GLY A 63 -0.15 3.45 -12.47
CA GLY A 63 0.86 3.14 -13.48
C GLY A 63 1.84 2.09 -12.98
N ARG A 64 2.70 1.59 -13.87
CA ARG A 64 3.74 0.60 -13.52
C ARG A 64 4.68 1.05 -12.40
N PHE A 65 5.02 2.34 -12.35
CA PHE A 65 5.82 2.89 -11.26
C PHE A 65 5.07 2.96 -9.93
N ASN A 66 3.74 3.16 -9.96
CA ASN A 66 2.92 3.09 -8.76
C ASN A 66 2.86 1.65 -8.23
N GLU A 67 2.68 0.65 -9.11
CA GLU A 67 2.73 -0.77 -8.70
C GLU A 67 4.06 -1.11 -7.98
N LEU A 68 5.19 -0.62 -8.52
CA LEU A 68 6.50 -0.81 -7.89
C LEU A 68 6.64 -0.06 -6.56
N ALA A 69 6.13 1.16 -6.49
CA ALA A 69 6.14 1.94 -5.25
C ALA A 69 5.32 1.27 -4.17
N GLU A 70 4.12 0.78 -4.48
CA GLU A 70 3.25 0.06 -3.55
C GLU A 70 3.88 -1.26 -3.11
N TYR A 71 4.47 -2.02 -4.03
CA TYR A 71 5.23 -3.22 -3.70
C TYR A 71 6.34 -2.92 -2.67
N ASN A 72 7.14 -1.88 -2.91
CA ASN A 72 8.20 -1.47 -2.01
C ASN A 72 7.65 -0.94 -0.67
N ARG A 73 6.54 -0.19 -0.69
CA ARG A 73 5.89 0.33 0.52
C ARG A 73 5.46 -0.80 1.44
N GLN A 74 4.90 -1.87 0.88
CA GLN A 74 4.48 -3.02 1.70
C GLN A 74 5.69 -3.81 2.24
N LEU A 75 6.76 -3.99 1.47
CA LEU A 75 8.00 -4.57 2.00
C LEU A 75 8.60 -3.72 3.13
N LEU A 76 8.65 -2.40 2.96
CA LEU A 76 9.11 -1.47 3.99
C LEU A 76 8.20 -1.52 5.21
N HIS A 77 6.88 -1.61 5.03
CA HIS A 77 5.94 -1.79 6.12
C HIS A 77 6.29 -3.05 6.93
N GLU A 78 6.47 -4.21 6.30
CA GLU A 78 6.85 -5.44 7.02
C GLU A 78 8.18 -5.32 7.76
N ILE A 79 9.17 -4.63 7.17
CA ILE A 79 10.48 -4.39 7.80
C ILE A 79 10.34 -3.48 9.02
N LEU A 80 9.54 -2.41 8.91
CA LEU A 80 9.35 -1.42 9.96
C LEU A 80 8.51 -1.97 11.12
N GLU A 81 7.50 -2.80 10.84
CA GLU A 81 6.76 -3.55 11.86
C GLU A 81 7.71 -4.41 12.70
N LYS A 82 8.61 -5.17 12.04
CA LYS A 82 9.62 -5.97 12.73
C LYS A 82 10.61 -5.11 13.52
N ALA A 83 11.04 -3.98 12.97
CA ALA A 83 11.96 -3.06 13.66
C ALA A 83 11.31 -2.38 14.89
N SER A 84 9.99 -2.17 14.86
CA SER A 84 9.22 -1.57 15.94
C SER A 84 8.90 -2.53 17.08
N ALA A 85 9.09 -3.84 16.87
CA ALA A 85 8.90 -4.83 17.92
C ALA A 85 9.78 -4.50 19.14
N ASN A 86 9.21 -4.65 20.33
CA ASN A 86 9.93 -4.42 21.58
C ASN A 86 10.90 -5.57 21.89
N ASP A 87 11.98 -5.64 21.12
CA ASP A 87 13.08 -6.57 21.29
C ASP A 87 14.28 -5.85 21.96
N PRO A 88 14.77 -6.32 23.12
CA PRO A 88 15.93 -5.74 23.78
C PRO A 88 17.24 -5.89 22.99
N LYS A 89 17.27 -6.68 21.91
CA LYS A 89 18.45 -6.92 21.05
C LYS A 89 18.58 -5.94 19.88
N ARG A 90 17.66 -4.99 19.73
CA ARG A 90 17.74 -3.98 18.67
C ARG A 90 19.03 -3.18 18.80
N ASP A 91 19.77 -3.06 17.69
CA ASP A 91 20.89 -2.13 17.63
C ASP A 91 20.39 -0.68 17.66
N PRO A 92 21.25 0.31 17.96
CA PRO A 92 20.84 1.71 18.11
C PRO A 92 20.17 2.32 16.87
N VAL A 93 20.45 1.82 15.66
CA VAL A 93 19.81 2.31 14.43
C VAL A 93 18.42 1.69 14.29
N THR A 94 18.31 0.38 14.44
CA THR A 94 17.02 -0.33 14.40
C THR A 94 16.05 0.20 15.46
N GLN A 95 16.55 0.48 16.67
CA GLN A 95 15.74 1.10 17.72
C GLN A 95 15.15 2.44 17.26
N LYS A 96 15.98 3.38 16.79
CA LYS A 96 15.51 4.71 16.35
C LYS A 96 14.50 4.63 15.22
N VAL A 97 14.76 3.78 14.23
CA VAL A 97 13.86 3.60 13.07
C VAL A 97 12.53 2.98 13.50
N GLY A 98 12.57 1.94 14.32
CA GLY A 98 11.38 1.26 14.83
C GLY A 98 10.54 2.13 15.75
N ASP A 99 11.18 2.86 16.67
CA ASP A 99 10.50 3.75 17.61
C ASP A 99 9.86 4.94 16.88
N PHE A 100 10.51 5.49 15.84
CA PHE A 100 9.93 6.52 14.98
C PHE A 100 8.73 6.01 14.18
N TYR A 101 8.81 4.79 13.65
CA TYR A 101 7.66 4.18 12.99
C TYR A 101 6.49 3.97 13.97
N ALA A 102 6.77 3.41 15.15
CA ALA A 102 5.75 3.14 16.16
C ALA A 102 5.04 4.41 16.65
N SER A 103 5.76 5.53 16.79
CA SER A 103 5.15 6.79 17.22
C SER A 103 4.13 7.34 16.21
N CYS A 104 4.34 7.09 14.92
CA CYS A 104 3.38 7.44 13.86
C CYS A 104 2.18 6.50 13.85
N MET A 105 2.39 5.21 14.10
CA MET A 105 1.33 4.19 14.05
C MET A 105 0.43 4.14 15.29
N ASP A 106 0.83 4.76 16.42
CA ASP A 106 -0.01 4.84 17.63
C ASP A 106 -1.09 5.92 17.51
N GLU A 107 -2.04 5.70 16.61
CA GLU A 107 -3.18 6.59 16.37
C GLU A 107 -4.00 6.83 17.65
N LYS A 108 -4.08 5.85 18.55
CA LYS A 108 -4.81 5.99 19.81
C LYS A 108 -4.20 7.07 20.68
N THR A 109 -2.88 7.02 20.89
CA THR A 109 -2.19 8.03 21.68
C THR A 109 -2.25 9.38 20.99
N VAL A 110 -1.98 9.45 19.68
CA VAL A 110 -2.07 10.71 18.91
C VAL A 110 -3.44 11.36 19.05
N ASN A 111 -4.53 10.61 18.83
CA ASN A 111 -5.89 11.12 18.95
C ASN A 111 -6.23 11.57 20.38
N SER A 112 -5.68 10.91 21.41
CA SER A 112 -5.90 11.29 22.80
C SER A 112 -5.20 12.59 23.21
N LEU A 113 -4.11 12.96 22.52
CA LEU A 113 -3.33 14.17 22.79
C LEU A 113 -3.86 15.41 22.05
N GLY A 114 -4.84 15.22 21.15
CA GLY A 114 -5.41 16.27 20.32
C GLY A 114 -4.79 16.27 18.92
N SER A 115 -5.66 16.15 17.92
CA SER A 115 -5.35 16.25 16.49
C SER A 115 -5.20 17.68 16.03
#